data_AF-A9NYA1-F1
#
_entry.id   AF-A9NYA1-F1
#
_cell.length_a   1.000
_cell.length_b   1.000
_cell.length_c   1.000
_cell.angle_alpha   90.00
_cell.angle_beta   90.00
_cell.angle_gamma   90.00
#
_symmetry.space_group_name_H-M   'P 1'
#
loop_
_entity.id
_entity.type
_entity.pdbx_description
1 polymer ?
#
loop_
_entity_poly.entity_id
_entity_poly.type
_entity_poly.pdbx_seq_one_letter_code
_entity_poly.pdbx_strand_id
1 'polypeptide(L)' 'MKRRGKDCRFGVISMCIGTGMGAAAVFERGSAVDQLCNARPIKDHTSLSKDAQ' A
#
# COMPACT_ATOMS: atom_id res chain seq x y z
N MET A 1 4.54 3.80 1.22
CA MET A 1 4.72 3.19 -0.12
C MET A 1 3.42 2.64 -0.75
N LYS A 2 2.24 3.13 -0.36
CA LYS A 2 0.93 2.55 -0.71
C LYS A 2 0.65 2.43 -2.22
N ARG A 3 1.04 3.44 -3.01
CA ARG A 3 0.77 3.49 -4.47
C ARG A 3 1.58 2.48 -5.29
N ARG A 4 2.69 1.94 -4.76
CA ARG A 4 3.63 1.11 -5.54
C ARG A 4 3.30 -0.40 -5.55
N GLY A 5 2.14 -0.83 -5.04
CA GLY A 5 1.74 -2.25 -5.07
C GLY A 5 2.59 -3.16 -4.17
N LYS A 6 2.08 -4.32 -3.74
CA LYS A 6 2.60 -5.08 -2.57
C LYS A 6 4.11 -5.36 -2.58
N ASP A 7 4.77 -5.35 -3.72
CA ASP A 7 6.20 -5.64 -3.89
C ASP A 7 7.12 -4.58 -3.27
N CYS A 8 6.71 -3.30 -3.19
CA CYS A 8 7.41 -2.30 -2.38
C CYS A 8 7.04 -2.45 -0.89
N ARG A 9 7.46 -3.56 -0.26
CA ARG A 9 7.19 -3.91 1.15
C ARG A 9 7.93 -3.02 2.13
N PHE A 10 9.23 -2.84 1.93
CA PHE A 10 10.10 -2.10 2.83
C PHE A 10 10.60 -0.82 2.18
N GLY A 11 10.76 0.21 2.98
CA GLY A 11 11.25 1.51 2.56
C GLY A 11 12.14 2.08 3.64
N VAL A 12 13.21 2.75 3.22
CA VAL A 12 14.15 3.40 4.11
C VAL A 12 14.03 4.89 3.88
N ILE A 13 13.98 5.66 4.96
CA ILE A 13 14.21 7.10 4.94
C ILE A 13 15.57 7.33 5.55
N SER A 14 16.45 8.04 4.84
CA SER A 14 17.77 8.44 5.33
C SER A 14 17.91 9.94 5.23
N MET A 15 18.57 10.56 6.21
CA MET A 15 18.97 11.95 6.13
C MET A 15 20.29 12.20 6.86
N CYS A 16 20.97 13.28 6.48
CA CYS A 16 22.10 13.80 7.23
C CYS A 16 21.60 14.65 8.41
N ILE A 17 22.24 14.50 9.55
CA ILE A 17 22.13 15.41 10.70
C ILE A 17 23.47 16.14 10.76
N GLY A 18 23.47 17.47 10.95
CA GLY A 18 24.67 18.30 10.87
C GLY A 18 25.88 17.78 11.66
N THR A 19 27.07 18.35 11.38
CA THR A 19 28.37 17.96 11.96
C THR A 19 28.82 16.52 11.68
N GLY A 20 28.26 15.87 10.66
CA GLY A 20 28.77 14.61 10.11
C GLY A 20 28.04 13.34 10.58
N MET A 21 26.85 13.47 11.17
CA MET A 21 26.04 12.31 11.56
C MET A 21 24.95 12.00 10.53
N GLY A 22 24.46 10.76 10.53
CA GLY A 22 23.35 10.33 9.69
C GLY A 22 22.30 9.60 10.51
N ALA A 23 21.04 9.71 10.08
CA ALA A 23 19.93 8.94 10.63
C ALA A 23 19.24 8.15 9.53
N ALA A 24 18.78 6.96 9.87
CA ALA A 24 17.97 6.13 8.99
C ALA A 24 16.83 5.47 9.78
N ALA A 25 15.66 5.37 9.14
CA ALA A 25 14.52 4.64 9.67
C ALA A 25 13.95 3.71 8.61
N VAL A 26 13.66 2.47 9.02
CA VAL A 26 13.06 1.45 8.16
C VAL A 26 11.57 1.40 8.44
N PHE A 27 10.78 1.43 7.38
CA PHE A 27 9.34 1.33 7.43
C PHE A 27 8.88 0.13 6.62
N GLU A 28 8.05 -0.70 7.24
CA GLU A 28 7.24 -1.67 6.51
C GLU A 28 5.97 -0.99 5.99
N ARG A 29 5.53 -1.39 4.81
CA ARG A 29 4.21 -1.03 4.30
C ARG A 29 3.14 -1.62 5.20
N GLY A 30 2.43 -0.75 5.91
CA GLY A 30 1.19 -1.13 6.59
C GLY A 30 0.19 -1.77 5.63
N SER A 31 -0.30 -2.95 5.98
CA SER A 31 -1.33 -3.70 5.23
C SER A 31 -2.74 -3.14 5.42
N ALA A 32 -2.90 -1.92 5.97
CA ALA A 32 -4.12 -1.35 6.54
C ALA A 32 -5.33 -1.18 5.59
N VAL A 33 -5.33 -1.79 4.40
CA VAL A 33 -6.56 -2.07 3.64
C VAL A 33 -7.15 -3.45 3.96
N ASP A 34 -6.44 -4.35 4.64
CA ASP A 34 -6.95 -5.66 5.09
C ASP A 34 -7.30 -5.64 6.60
N GLN A 35 -8.26 -4.80 6.96
CA GLN A 35 -9.21 -5.05 8.06
C GLN A 35 -10.44 -4.09 8.03
N LEU A 36 -10.69 -3.43 6.91
CA LEU A 36 -11.90 -2.63 6.70
C LEU A 36 -12.94 -3.51 5.99
N CYS A 37 -14.03 -3.83 6.70
CA CYS A 37 -15.16 -4.72 6.34
C CYS A 37 -15.89 -4.38 5.02
N ASN A 38 -15.46 -3.34 4.31
CA ASN A 38 -16.02 -2.79 3.09
C ASN A 38 -15.34 -3.29 1.81
N ALA A 39 -14.22 -4.03 1.90
CA ALA A 39 -13.67 -4.79 0.78
C ALA A 39 -14.29 -6.19 0.71
N ARG A 40 -15.59 -6.33 0.42
CA ARG A 40 -16.15 -7.64 0.06
C ARG A 40 -15.78 -7.94 -1.39
N PRO A 41 -15.12 -9.07 -1.71
CA PRO A 41 -15.04 -9.52 -3.09
C PRO A 41 -16.47 -9.85 -3.57
N ILE A 42 -16.95 -9.13 -4.57
CA ILE A 42 -18.23 -9.42 -5.22
C ILE A 42 -18.05 -10.72 -5.98
N LYS A 43 -18.74 -11.79 -5.55
CA LYS A 43 -18.66 -13.12 -6.18
C LYS A 43 -19.41 -13.17 -7.52
N ASP A 44 -20.50 -12.43 -7.62
CA ASP A 44 -21.38 -12.42 -8.78
C ASP A 44 -21.61 -10.99 -9.25
N HIS A 45 -21.27 -10.71 -10.51
CA HIS A 45 -21.44 -9.39 -11.11
C HIS A 45 -22.87 -9.23 -11.64
N THR A 46 -23.88 -9.33 -10.77
CA THR A 46 -25.30 -9.45 -11.12
C THR A 46 -25.95 -8.15 -11.64
N SER A 47 -25.16 -7.16 -12.05
CA SER A 47 -25.65 -5.84 -12.48
C SER A 47 -24.82 -5.16 -13.58
N LEU A 48 -24.03 -5.88 -14.38
CA LEU A 48 -23.52 -5.32 -15.63
C LEU A 48 -24.56 -5.50 -16.73
N SER A 49 -24.96 -4.39 -17.36
CA SER A 49 -25.81 -4.40 -18.55
C SER A 49 -25.12 -5.17 -19.69
N LYS A 50 -25.94 -5.81 -20.54
CA LYS A 50 -25.52 -6.67 -21.65
C LYS A 50 -24.50 -6.07 -22.63
N ASP A 51 -24.32 -4.75 -22.62
CA ASP A 51 -23.45 -4.03 -23.56
C ASP A 51 -21.96 -4.03 -23.16
N ALA A 52 -21.58 -4.71 -22.07
CA ALA A 52 -20.21 -4.76 -21.56
C ALA A 52 -19.46 -6.09 -21.84
N GLN A 53 -19.96 -6.93 -22.75
CA GLN A 53 -19.25 -8.12 -23.27
C GLN A 53 -18.80 -7.94 -24.72
#